data_AF-A0A9J6FLF7-F1
#
_entry.id   AF-A0A9J6FLF7-F1
#
_cell.length_a   1.000
_cell.length_b   1.000
_cell.length_c   1.000
_cell.angle_alpha   90.00
_cell.angle_beta   90.00
_cell.angle_gamma   90.00
#
_symmetry.space_group_name_H-M   'P 1'
#
loop_
_entity.id
_entity.type
_entity.pdbx_description
1 polymer ?
#
loop_
_entity_poly.entity_id
_entity_poly.type
_entity_poly.pdbx_seq_one_letter_code
_entity_poly.pdbx_strand_id
1 'polypeptide(L)'
;MDGADRPVRLLRRGTVPAAQDVRRPRHDILAREHERRVLQDAPCKFPQQRTICLNETSSKKYVPHCTLLHRCAPDTGCCATEEEHCQPKTIKNITLHFLVHGPHGGEQRTKVETLVFDNHTECECRAKYDHIR
;
A
#
# COMPACT_ATOMS: atom_id res chain seq x y z
N MET A 1 -81.19 -3.21 42.37
CA MET A 1 -80.64 -2.40 41.27
C MET A 1 -79.16 -2.74 41.20
N ASP A 2 -78.89 -3.88 40.58
CA ASP A 2 -77.57 -4.35 40.17
C ASP A 2 -76.92 -3.35 39.21
N GLY A 3 -75.66 -3.03 39.44
CA GLY A 3 -74.86 -2.17 38.57
C GLY A 3 -73.39 -2.57 38.68
N ALA A 4 -73.01 -3.56 37.89
CA ALA A 4 -71.71 -4.19 37.90
C ALA A 4 -70.56 -3.25 37.47
N ASP A 5 -69.45 -3.47 38.17
CA ASP A 5 -68.05 -3.43 37.75
C ASP A 5 -67.78 -3.24 36.23
N ARG A 6 -66.91 -2.26 35.92
CA ARG A 6 -65.65 -2.46 35.16
C ARG A 6 -64.97 -1.12 34.83
N PRO A 7 -63.71 -0.93 35.26
CA PRO A 7 -62.74 -0.24 34.43
C PRO A 7 -61.67 -1.21 33.90
N VAL A 8 -61.60 -1.20 32.57
CA VAL A 8 -60.50 -1.47 31.65
C VAL A 8 -59.19 -2.01 32.26
N ARG A 9 -58.80 -3.18 31.75
CA ARG A 9 -57.51 -3.87 31.92
C ARG A 9 -56.32 -2.92 31.72
N LEU A 10 -55.52 -2.71 32.77
CA LEU A 10 -54.12 -2.31 32.61
C LEU A 10 -53.28 -3.59 32.42
N LEU A 11 -53.04 -3.98 31.15
CA LEU A 11 -52.06 -5.02 30.85
C LEU A 11 -50.69 -4.49 31.28
N ARG A 12 -50.10 -5.09 32.31
CA ARG A 12 -48.70 -4.85 32.69
C ARG A 12 -47.84 -5.14 31.48
N ARG A 13 -47.14 -4.11 30.97
CA ARG A 13 -46.10 -4.28 29.95
C ARG A 13 -45.07 -5.25 30.53
N GLY A 14 -45.09 -6.49 30.04
CA GLY A 14 -44.07 -7.47 30.34
C GLY A 14 -42.70 -6.88 30.00
N THR A 15 -41.76 -7.06 30.91
CA THR A 15 -40.34 -6.78 30.73
C THR A 15 -39.88 -7.50 29.47
N VAL A 16 -39.48 -6.74 28.45
CA VAL A 16 -38.82 -7.33 27.27
C VAL A 16 -37.49 -7.90 27.78
N PRO A 17 -37.23 -9.20 27.66
CA PRO A 17 -35.93 -9.74 28.02
C PRO A 17 -34.89 -9.12 27.07
N ALA A 18 -33.74 -8.74 27.63
CA ALA A 18 -32.57 -8.27 26.88
C ALA A 18 -32.06 -9.39 25.96
N ALA A 19 -32.73 -9.59 24.84
CA ALA A 19 -32.45 -10.64 23.88
C ALA A 19 -31.76 -10.04 22.66
N GLN A 20 -30.59 -9.42 22.84
CA GLN A 20 -29.65 -9.12 21.75
C GLN A 20 -28.19 -9.16 22.22
N ASP A 21 -27.78 -10.24 22.92
CA ASP A 21 -26.38 -10.68 22.90
C ASP A 21 -26.22 -11.78 21.85
N VAL A 22 -26.44 -11.40 20.59
CA VAL A 22 -25.95 -12.16 19.45
C VAL A 22 -24.48 -11.77 19.35
N ARG A 23 -23.56 -12.73 19.51
CA ARG A 23 -22.11 -12.57 19.39
C ARG A 23 -21.72 -11.91 18.07
N ARG A 24 -21.81 -10.57 17.99
CA ARG A 24 -21.19 -9.80 16.91
C ARG A 24 -19.69 -10.00 17.06
N PRO A 25 -18.96 -10.26 15.97
CA PRO A 25 -17.51 -10.17 16.03
C PRO A 25 -17.17 -8.83 16.67
N ARG A 26 -16.33 -8.86 17.70
CA ARG A 26 -15.79 -7.65 18.31
C ARG A 26 -14.93 -6.97 17.26
N HIS A 27 -15.55 -6.12 16.44
CA HIS A 27 -14.90 -5.43 15.32
C HIS A 27 -13.68 -4.63 15.80
N ASP A 28 -13.68 -4.19 17.06
CA ASP A 28 -12.55 -3.62 17.77
C ASP A 28 -11.37 -4.59 17.92
N ILE A 29 -11.61 -5.86 18.23
CA ILE A 29 -10.57 -6.89 18.29
C ILE A 29 -10.01 -7.14 16.88
N LEU A 30 -10.89 -7.30 15.89
CA LEU A 30 -10.47 -7.54 14.50
C LEU A 30 -9.64 -6.36 13.95
N ALA A 31 -10.00 -5.12 14.30
CA ALA A 31 -9.26 -3.92 13.91
C ALA A 31 -7.86 -3.89 14.55
N ARG A 32 -7.76 -4.12 15.86
CA ARG A 32 -6.45 -4.18 16.57
C ARG A 32 -5.57 -5.32 16.06
N GLU A 33 -6.16 -6.46 15.74
CA GLU A 33 -5.43 -7.58 15.18
C GLU A 33 -4.91 -7.29 13.76
N HIS A 34 -5.73 -6.59 12.96
CA HIS A 34 -5.31 -6.11 11.65
C HIS A 34 -4.17 -5.09 11.73
N GLU A 35 -4.29 -4.10 12.61
CA GLU A 35 -3.24 -3.10 12.89
C GLU A 35 -1.93 -3.78 13.26
N ARG A 36 -1.96 -4.69 14.25
CA ARG A 36 -0.78 -5.45 14.68
C ARG A 36 -0.15 -6.19 13.50
N ARG A 37 -0.96 -6.88 12.69
CA ARG A 37 -0.47 -7.64 11.53
C ARG A 37 0.23 -6.72 10.53
N VAL A 38 -0.36 -5.56 10.21
CA VAL A 38 0.23 -4.61 9.24
C VAL A 38 1.56 -4.07 9.77
N LEU A 39 1.62 -3.65 11.03
CA LEU A 39 2.84 -3.09 11.61
C LEU A 39 3.97 -4.13 11.76
N GLN A 40 3.63 -5.42 11.91
CA GLN A 40 4.60 -6.51 12.01
C GLN A 40 5.06 -7.02 10.64
N ASP A 41 4.13 -7.19 9.70
CA ASP A 41 4.39 -7.88 8.44
C ASP A 41 4.73 -6.92 7.29
N ALA A 42 4.36 -5.64 7.39
CA ALA A 42 4.63 -4.62 6.38
C ALA A 42 5.37 -3.39 6.93
N PRO A 43 6.48 -3.54 7.68
CA PRO A 43 7.24 -2.39 8.16
C PRO A 43 7.91 -1.65 7.00
N CYS A 44 7.90 -0.32 7.03
CA CYS A 44 8.72 0.47 6.12
C CYS A 44 10.21 0.31 6.44
N LYS A 45 10.83 -0.70 5.82
CA LYS A 45 12.24 -1.05 6.05
C LYS A 45 12.91 -1.63 4.81
N PHE A 46 12.24 -2.56 4.15
CA PHE A 46 12.81 -3.30 3.03
C PHE A 46 12.23 -2.82 1.70
N PRO A 47 13.07 -2.33 0.78
CA PRO A 47 12.64 -1.97 -0.57
C PRO A 47 11.99 -3.15 -1.32
N GLN A 48 10.91 -2.88 -2.05
CA GLN A 48 10.25 -3.88 -2.90
C GLN A 48 10.83 -3.86 -4.32
N GLN A 49 10.96 -5.04 -4.94
CA GLN A 49 11.34 -5.14 -6.34
C GLN A 49 10.19 -4.66 -7.24
N ARG A 50 10.49 -3.73 -8.14
CA ARG A 50 9.52 -3.15 -9.09
C ARG A 50 10.09 -3.14 -10.50
N THR A 51 9.21 -3.35 -11.48
CA THR A 51 9.53 -3.20 -12.91
C THR A 51 9.40 -1.73 -13.30
N ILE A 52 10.49 -1.14 -13.77
CA ILE A 52 10.58 0.27 -14.18
C ILE A 52 10.84 0.32 -15.69
N CYS A 53 9.89 0.86 -16.44
CA CYS A 53 10.05 1.06 -17.88
C CYS A 53 11.00 2.22 -18.17
N LEU A 54 11.87 2.03 -19.15
CA LEU A 54 12.72 3.10 -19.66
C LEU A 54 11.84 4.09 -20.43
N ASN A 55 12.13 5.39 -20.29
CA ASN A 55 11.27 6.45 -20.80
C ASN A 55 10.98 6.29 -22.31
N GLU A 56 9.68 6.20 -22.65
CA GLU A 56 9.19 5.95 -24.01
C GLU A 56 9.29 7.16 -24.95
N THR A 57 9.68 8.34 -24.44
CA THR A 57 9.86 9.53 -25.28
C THR A 57 11.15 9.50 -26.10
N SER A 58 12.03 8.53 -25.85
CA SER A 58 13.24 8.34 -26.64
C SER A 58 12.94 7.68 -27.97
N SER A 59 13.53 8.17 -29.06
CA SER A 59 13.54 7.46 -30.35
C SER A 59 14.31 6.13 -30.31
N LYS A 60 15.00 5.84 -29.20
CA LYS A 60 15.76 4.62 -28.94
C LYS A 60 14.85 3.52 -28.43
N LYS A 61 14.99 2.31 -28.98
CA LYS A 61 14.34 1.11 -28.47
C LYS A 61 15.33 0.31 -27.63
N TYR A 62 15.15 0.32 -26.31
CA TYR A 62 15.94 -0.48 -25.38
C TYR A 62 15.40 -1.91 -25.32
N VAL A 63 16.32 -2.88 -25.24
CA VAL A 63 16.02 -4.30 -25.02
C VAL A 63 16.81 -4.79 -23.80
N PRO A 64 16.13 -5.21 -22.72
CA PRO A 64 14.68 -5.07 -22.48
C PRO A 64 14.23 -3.59 -22.40
N HIS A 65 12.93 -3.32 -22.58
CA HIS A 65 12.36 -1.97 -22.48
C HIS A 65 12.13 -1.50 -21.04
N CYS A 66 12.38 -2.38 -20.07
CA CYS A 66 12.21 -2.16 -18.64
C CYS A 66 13.31 -2.88 -17.85
N THR A 67 13.43 -2.54 -16.57
CA THR A 67 14.39 -3.15 -15.65
C THR A 67 13.77 -3.37 -14.28
N LEU A 68 14.40 -4.24 -13.48
CA LEU A 68 14.01 -4.53 -12.11
C LEU A 68 14.86 -3.70 -11.14
N LEU A 69 14.20 -2.90 -10.30
CA LEU A 69 14.86 -2.09 -9.26
C LEU A 69 14.18 -2.31 -7.93
N HIS A 70 14.97 -2.28 -6.85
CA HIS A 70 14.44 -2.17 -5.50
C HIS A 70 14.08 -0.72 -5.21
N ARG A 71 12.81 -0.48 -4.86
CA ARG A 71 12.27 0.85 -4.60
C ARG A 71 11.50 0.89 -3.29
N CYS A 72 11.58 2.03 -2.62
CA CYS A 72 10.70 2.45 -1.54
C CYS A 72 9.68 3.41 -2.16
N ALA A 73 8.42 3.29 -1.75
CA ALA A 73 7.29 4.11 -2.16
C ALA A 73 6.26 4.08 -1.02
N PRO A 74 5.24 4.95 -1.03
CA PRO A 74 4.22 5.00 0.02
C PRO A 74 3.53 3.66 0.32
N ASP A 75 3.50 2.73 -0.65
CA ASP A 75 2.92 1.38 -0.55
C ASP A 75 3.94 0.28 -0.19
N THR A 76 5.22 0.63 0.03
CA THR A 76 6.27 -0.34 0.40
C THR A 76 6.08 -0.89 1.82
N GLY A 77 5.57 -0.06 2.73
CA GLY A 77 5.30 -0.42 4.12
C GLY A 77 4.46 0.64 4.82
N CYS A 78 3.91 0.28 5.98
CA CYS A 78 3.06 1.15 6.78
C CYS A 78 3.90 1.93 7.80
N CYS A 79 3.56 3.21 7.97
CA CYS A 79 4.14 4.10 8.97
C CYS A 79 3.20 4.27 10.17
N ALA A 80 3.72 4.83 11.25
CA ALA A 80 2.95 4.95 12.49
C ALA A 80 1.80 5.96 12.37
N THR A 81 1.98 6.99 11.54
CA THR A 81 0.97 8.04 11.36
C THR A 81 0.69 8.33 9.87
N GLU A 82 -0.43 8.99 9.61
CA GLU A 82 -0.83 9.36 8.26
C GLU A 82 -0.02 10.54 7.69
N GLU A 83 0.71 11.28 8.51
CA GLU A 83 1.58 12.38 8.09
C GLU A 83 2.91 11.89 7.52
N GLU A 84 3.21 10.61 7.69
CA GLU A 84 4.41 9.95 7.21
C GLU A 84 4.11 9.10 5.97
N HIS A 85 5.14 8.86 5.18
CA HIS A 85 5.13 7.76 4.22
C HIS A 85 6.49 7.12 4.09
N CYS A 86 6.49 5.91 3.53
CA CYS A 86 7.71 5.17 3.32
C CYS A 86 8.56 5.80 2.20
N GLN A 87 9.82 6.11 2.52
CA GLN A 87 10.80 6.77 1.65
C GLN A 87 12.14 6.01 1.65
N PRO A 88 12.99 6.20 0.63
CA PRO A 88 14.37 5.70 0.68
C PRO A 88 15.15 6.34 1.83
N LYS A 89 15.79 5.49 2.63
CA LYS A 89 16.79 5.89 3.61
C LYS A 89 18.20 5.82 3.03
N THR A 90 18.51 4.71 2.35
CA THR A 90 19.79 4.51 1.67
C THR A 90 19.59 4.05 0.23
N ILE A 91 20.45 4.55 -0.66
CA ILE A 91 20.42 4.29 -2.10
C ILE A 91 21.80 3.83 -2.53
N LYS A 92 21.83 2.87 -3.45
CA LYS A 92 23.03 2.44 -4.16
C LYS A 92 22.82 2.61 -5.66
N ASN A 93 23.76 3.27 -6.32
CA ASN A 93 23.76 3.36 -7.78
C ASN A 93 24.18 2.02 -8.37
N ILE A 94 23.38 1.49 -9.28
CA ILE A 94 23.69 0.29 -10.03
C ILE A 94 23.81 0.62 -11.52
N THR A 95 24.72 -0.08 -12.17
CA THR A 95 24.98 0.09 -13.58
C THR A 95 24.40 -1.11 -14.32
N LEU A 96 23.54 -0.85 -15.30
CA LEU A 96 22.90 -1.87 -16.13
C LEU A 96 23.18 -1.60 -17.60
N HIS A 97 23.23 -2.66 -18.40
CA HIS A 97 23.56 -2.60 -19.81
C HIS A 97 22.35 -3.00 -20.65
N PHE A 98 22.07 -2.21 -21.68
CA PHE A 98 20.94 -2.42 -22.58
C PHE A 98 21.41 -2.48 -24.02
N LEU A 99 20.79 -3.37 -24.79
CA LEU A 99 20.87 -3.30 -26.24
C LEU A 99 19.95 -2.17 -26.70
N VAL A 100 20.44 -1.33 -27.61
CA VAL A 100 19.72 -0.19 -28.16
C VAL A 100 19.63 -0.33 -29.67
N HIS A 101 18.41 -0.33 -30.17
CA HIS A 101 18.12 -0.23 -31.59
C HIS A 101 17.79 1.23 -31.93
N GLY A 102 18.45 1.77 -32.96
CA GLY A 102 18.20 3.12 -33.44
C GLY A 102 16.80 3.27 -34.07
N PRO A 103 16.31 4.51 -34.24
CA PRO A 103 15.08 4.77 -34.98
C PRO A 103 15.22 4.29 -36.44
N HIS A 104 14.14 3.80 -37.02
CA HIS A 104 14.08 3.13 -38.31
C HIS A 104 14.87 3.84 -39.44
N GLY A 105 15.67 3.08 -40.20
CA GLY A 105 16.02 3.44 -41.59
C GLY A 105 17.48 3.43 -42.02
N GLY A 106 18.46 3.11 -41.17
CA GLY A 106 19.88 3.03 -41.58
C GLY A 106 20.66 2.04 -40.72
N GLU A 107 21.57 1.29 -41.37
CA GLU A 107 22.48 0.25 -40.83
C GLU A 107 22.25 -0.10 -39.34
N GLN A 108 21.54 -1.22 -39.10
CA GLN A 108 21.10 -1.70 -37.79
C GLN A 108 22.28 -2.05 -36.85
N ARG A 109 23.01 -1.05 -36.38
CA ARG A 109 24.04 -1.23 -35.38
C ARG A 109 23.38 -1.29 -34.01
N THR A 110 23.05 -2.49 -33.58
CA THR A 110 22.73 -2.75 -32.18
C THR A 110 23.90 -2.28 -31.34
N LYS A 111 23.66 -1.29 -30.48
CA LYS A 111 24.68 -0.73 -29.59
C LYS A 111 24.38 -1.16 -28.16
N VAL A 112 25.44 -1.37 -27.37
CA VAL A 112 25.30 -1.47 -25.91
C VAL A 112 25.36 -0.07 -25.32
N GLU A 113 24.32 0.33 -24.59
CA GLU A 113 24.34 1.52 -23.74
C GLU A 113 24.31 1.12 -22.27
N THR A 114 25.07 1.88 -21.48
CA THR A 114 25.20 1.68 -20.05
C THR A 114 24.41 2.78 -19.35
N LEU A 115 23.45 2.38 -18.53
CA LEU A 115 22.59 3.28 -17.78
C LEU A 115 22.83 3.08 -16.27
N VAL A 116 22.70 4.15 -15.50
CA VAL A 116 22.85 4.14 -14.05
C VAL A 116 21.48 4.36 -13.42
N PHE A 117 21.15 3.57 -12.42
CA PHE A 117 19.88 3.65 -11.69
C PHE A 117 20.10 3.70 -10.19
N ASP A 118 19.21 4.41 -9.52
CA ASP A 118 19.09 4.38 -8.07
C ASP A 118 18.37 3.09 -7.64
N ASN A 119 19.09 2.23 -6.91
CA ASN A 119 18.53 1.05 -6.30
C ASN A 119 18.49 1.27 -4.78
N HIS A 120 17.29 1.38 -4.22
CA HIS A 120 17.13 1.61 -2.79
C HIS A 120 17.57 0.37 -2.02
N THR A 121 18.21 0.55 -0.87
CA THR A 121 18.74 -0.55 -0.04
C THR A 121 18.12 -0.61 1.36
N GLU A 122 17.57 0.50 1.84
CA GLU A 122 16.81 0.58 3.10
C GLU A 122 15.72 1.67 2.94
N CYS A 123 14.57 1.46 3.58
CA CYS A 123 13.49 2.44 3.66
C CYS A 123 13.29 2.92 5.10
N GLU A 124 12.68 4.09 5.26
CA GLU A 124 12.20 4.58 6.54
C GLU A 124 10.96 5.46 6.38
N CYS A 125 10.22 5.63 7.48
CA CYS A 125 9.10 6.57 7.53
C CYS A 125 9.65 7.99 7.64
N ARG A 126 9.20 8.87 6.74
CA ARG A 126 9.50 10.29 6.74
C ARG A 126 8.23 11.10 6.55
N ALA A 127 8.24 12.34 7.00
CA ALA A 127 7.11 13.22 6.84
C ALA A 127 6.82 13.49 5.35
N LYS A 128 5.54 13.63 4.98
CA LYS A 128 5.10 13.86 3.60
C LYS A 128 5.69 15.10 2.92
N TYR A 129 6.11 16.10 3.70
CA TYR A 129 6.73 17.31 3.17
C TYR A 129 8.24 17.16 2.92
N ASP A 130 8.86 16.07 3.38
CA ASP A 130 10.24 15.76 3.00
C ASP A 130 10.28 15.31 1.55
N HIS A 131 11.08 15.99 0.74
CA HIS A 131 11.26 15.63 -0.67
C HIS A 131 11.77 14.20 -0.79
N ILE A 132 11.06 13.39 -1.57
CA ILE A 132 11.48 12.05 -1.96
C ILE A 132 12.76 12.21 -2.78
N ARG A 133 13.88 11.69 -2.24
CA ARG A 133 15.18 11.66 -2.92
C ARG A 133 15.31 10.42 -3.79
#